data_AF-A0A387GRB1-F1
#
_entry.id   AF-A0A387GRB1-F1
#
_cell.length_a   1.000
_cell.length_b   1.000
_cell.length_c   1.000
_cell.angle_alpha   90.00
_cell.angle_beta   90.00
_cell.angle_gamma   90.00
#
_symmetry.space_group_name_H-M   'P 1'
#
loop_
_entity.id
_entity.type
_entity.pdbx_description
1 polymer ?
#
loop_
_entity_poly.entity_id
_entity_poly.type
_entity_poly.pdbx_seq_one_letter_code
_entity_poly.pdbx_strand_id
1 'polypeptide(L)'
;MQTNAAFSCEYSFDELSIRLCDRWETGLLLYGRAELTSAGDDYDDEFYVSAIRLDGGARLARPSLLNGTGNFETELFRRIAAVIEDDKTHIGRDAAEIFASELEQCRQVDHDQAHKIGRERTLEPLM
;
A
#
# COMPACT_ATOMS: atom_id res chain seq x y z
N MET A 1 -17.71 11.34 14.76
CA MET A 1 -16.40 10.67 14.92
C MET A 1 -15.86 10.48 13.52
N GLN A 2 -15.00 11.39 13.06
CA GLN A 2 -14.36 11.27 11.75
C GLN A 2 -13.24 10.26 11.94
N THR A 3 -13.45 9.02 11.53
CA THR A 3 -12.37 8.04 11.44
C THR A 3 -11.40 8.60 10.42
N ASN A 4 -10.24 9.07 10.87
CA ASN A 4 -9.14 9.44 9.99
C ASN A 4 -8.79 8.15 9.23
N ALA A 5 -9.26 8.03 7.99
CA ALA A 5 -8.95 6.85 7.18
C ALA A 5 -7.46 6.95 6.87
N ALA A 6 -6.69 5.94 7.30
CA ALA A 6 -5.26 5.87 6.97
C ALA A 6 -5.12 5.96 5.44
N PHE A 7 -4.16 6.77 4.97
CA PHE A 7 -3.87 6.90 3.56
C PHE A 7 -3.57 5.52 2.96
N SER A 8 -4.10 5.27 1.77
CA SER A 8 -3.93 4.02 1.03
C SER A 8 -3.82 4.29 -0.46
N CYS A 9 -2.92 3.61 -1.15
CA CYS A 9 -2.76 3.70 -2.60
C CYS A 9 -2.54 2.31 -3.23
N GLU A 10 -2.72 2.23 -4.55
CA GLU A 10 -2.52 1.00 -5.32
C GLU A 10 -1.11 0.98 -5.90
N TYR A 11 -0.42 -0.16 -5.78
CA TYR A 11 0.88 -0.42 -6.37
C TYR A 11 0.80 -1.62 -7.32
N SER A 12 1.13 -1.41 -8.59
CA SER A 12 1.18 -2.49 -9.59
C SER A 12 2.56 -3.13 -9.59
N PHE A 13 2.61 -4.46 -9.62
CA PHE A 13 3.85 -5.19 -9.78
C PHE A 13 3.77 -6.11 -10.99
N ASP A 14 4.77 -5.99 -11.84
CA ASP A 14 5.00 -6.85 -13.00
C ASP A 14 6.20 -7.75 -12.67
N GLU A 15 6.04 -9.07 -12.85
CA GLU A 15 7.14 -10.03 -12.69
C GLU A 15 7.70 -10.17 -11.26
N LEU A 16 6.84 -10.16 -10.24
CA LEU A 16 7.26 -10.37 -8.85
C LEU A 16 7.63 -11.84 -8.63
N SER A 17 8.92 -12.07 -8.32
CA SER A 17 9.45 -13.41 -8.05
C SER A 17 9.43 -13.73 -6.55
N ILE A 18 8.71 -14.78 -6.15
CA ILE A 18 8.75 -15.33 -4.78
C ILE A 18 9.28 -16.75 -4.74
N ARG A 19 9.93 -17.14 -3.64
CA ARG A 19 10.35 -18.52 -3.38
C ARG A 19 9.28 -19.27 -2.60
N LEU A 20 8.87 -20.44 -3.09
CA LEU A 20 8.03 -21.37 -2.34
C LEU A 20 8.89 -22.51 -1.76
N CYS A 21 8.78 -22.75 -0.45
CA CYS A 21 9.28 -23.95 0.25
C CYS A 21 10.82 -24.14 0.37
N ASP A 22 11.60 -23.07 0.57
CA ASP A 22 13.06 -23.12 0.86
C ASP A 22 13.93 -23.83 -0.20
N ARG A 23 13.36 -24.32 -1.30
CA ARG A 23 14.07 -24.87 -2.44
C ARG A 23 14.32 -23.79 -3.47
N TRP A 24 15.57 -23.70 -3.93
CA TRP A 24 16.04 -22.64 -4.83
C TRP A 24 15.47 -22.74 -6.25
N GLU A 25 14.83 -23.87 -6.60
CA GLU A 25 14.45 -24.18 -7.98
C GLU A 25 13.01 -23.86 -8.35
N THR A 26 12.13 -23.60 -7.37
CA THR A 26 10.70 -23.31 -7.62
C THR A 26 10.34 -21.90 -7.15
N GLY A 27 10.62 -20.92 -8.00
CA GLY A 27 10.08 -19.57 -7.88
C GLY A 27 8.71 -19.47 -8.56
N LEU A 28 7.79 -18.70 -7.98
CA LEU A 28 6.61 -18.22 -8.69
C LEU A 28 6.87 -16.83 -9.26
N LEU A 29 6.47 -16.62 -10.50
CA LEU A 29 6.40 -15.30 -11.12
C LEU A 29 4.95 -14.83 -11.05
N LEU A 30 4.73 -13.69 -10.42
CA LEU A 30 3.40 -13.16 -10.10
C LEU A 30 3.20 -11.79 -10.71
N TYR A 31 1.96 -11.52 -11.11
CA TYR A 31 1.50 -10.27 -11.67
C TYR A 31 0.24 -9.85 -10.93
N GLY A 32 0.13 -8.56 -10.63
CA GLY A 32 -1.01 -8.04 -9.91
C GLY A 32 -0.76 -6.71 -9.26
N ARG A 33 -1.57 -6.43 -8.25
CA ARG A 33 -1.63 -5.15 -7.55
C ARG A 33 -1.69 -5.35 -6.06
N ALA A 34 -0.96 -4.51 -5.33
CA ALA A 34 -0.99 -4.44 -3.87
C ALA A 34 -1.66 -3.14 -3.43
N GLU A 35 -2.37 -3.22 -2.32
CA GLU A 35 -2.88 -2.06 -1.60
C GLU A 35 -1.87 -1.72 -0.50
N LEU A 36 -1.24 -0.55 -0.61
CA LEU A 36 -0.25 -0.04 0.34
C LEU A 36 -0.96 0.92 1.30
N THR A 37 -0.88 0.67 2.59
CA THR A 37 -1.57 1.47 3.61
C THR A 37 -0.55 2.05 4.58
N SER A 38 -0.72 3.33 4.93
CA SER A 38 0.13 4.02 5.90
C SER A 38 0.13 3.29 7.26
N ALA A 39 1.32 3.11 7.83
CA ALA A 39 1.51 2.49 9.15
C ALA A 39 1.07 3.39 10.33
N GLY A 40 0.75 4.66 10.06
CA GLY A 40 0.28 5.64 11.04
C GLY A 40 1.18 6.86 11.14
N ASP A 41 0.69 7.89 11.85
CA ASP A 41 1.33 9.21 11.92
C ASP A 41 2.72 9.21 12.59
N ASP A 42 3.07 8.18 13.35
CA ASP A 42 4.37 8.05 14.05
C ASP A 42 5.48 7.46 13.15
N TYR A 43 5.13 6.95 11.96
CA TYR A 43 6.06 6.33 11.03
C TYR A 43 5.94 7.01 9.66
N ASP A 44 6.58 8.18 9.52
CA ASP A 44 6.57 8.93 8.26
C ASP A 44 7.10 8.04 7.13
N ASP A 45 6.34 8.00 6.04
CA ASP A 45 6.60 7.26 4.80
C ASP A 45 6.65 5.72 4.92
N GLU A 46 6.33 5.16 6.10
CA GLU A 46 6.19 3.71 6.24
C GLU A 46 4.79 3.24 5.82
N PHE A 47 4.77 2.16 5.06
CA PHE A 47 3.55 1.48 4.63
C PHE A 47 3.61 -0.01 4.96
N TYR A 48 2.44 -0.62 4.96
CA TYR A 48 2.31 -2.07 4.92
C TYR A 48 1.35 -2.48 3.81
N VAL A 49 1.51 -3.68 3.27
CA VAL A 49 0.57 -4.27 2.31
C VAL A 49 -0.66 -4.74 3.08
N SER A 50 -1.84 -4.20 2.75
CA SER A 50 -3.11 -4.55 3.39
C SER A 50 -3.91 -5.60 2.59
N ALA A 51 -3.78 -5.57 1.27
CA ALA A 51 -4.39 -6.53 0.35
C ALA A 51 -3.55 -6.71 -0.93
N ILE A 52 -3.72 -7.85 -1.59
CA ILE A 52 -3.13 -8.16 -2.89
C ILE A 52 -4.21 -8.70 -3.82
N ARG A 53 -4.22 -8.24 -5.07
CA ARG A 53 -5.06 -8.77 -6.15
C ARG A 53 -4.14 -9.31 -7.24
N LEU A 54 -4.18 -10.61 -7.47
CA LEU A 54 -3.44 -11.24 -8.56
C LEU A 54 -4.25 -11.10 -9.85
N ASP A 55 -3.57 -10.98 -10.99
CA ASP A 55 -4.24 -10.88 -12.30
C ASP A 55 -5.06 -12.13 -12.67
N GLY A 56 -4.76 -13.27 -12.03
CA GLY A 56 -5.59 -14.47 -12.08
C GLY A 56 -6.94 -14.36 -11.35
N GLY A 57 -7.25 -13.20 -10.75
CA GLY A 57 -8.53 -12.91 -10.08
C GLY A 57 -8.55 -13.22 -8.58
N ALA A 58 -7.49 -13.84 -8.03
CA ALA A 58 -7.40 -14.12 -6.61
C ALA A 58 -7.16 -12.84 -5.80
N ARG A 59 -7.88 -12.70 -4.67
CA ARG A 59 -7.69 -11.60 -3.71
C ARG A 59 -7.19 -12.15 -2.38
N LEU A 60 -6.01 -11.72 -1.97
CA LEU A 60 -5.37 -12.08 -0.71
C LEU A 60 -5.50 -10.91 0.25
N ALA A 61 -5.94 -11.16 1.48
CA ALA A 61 -6.04 -10.15 2.52
C ALA A 61 -4.97 -10.37 3.58
N ARG A 62 -4.50 -9.29 4.22
CA ARG A 62 -3.55 -9.40 5.33
C ARG A 62 -4.14 -10.28 6.44
N PRO A 63 -3.44 -11.34 6.87
CA PRO A 63 -3.95 -12.25 7.89
C PRO A 63 -4.12 -11.52 9.22
N SER A 64 -5.25 -11.69 9.89
CA SER A 64 -5.42 -11.21 11.26
C SER A 64 -4.72 -12.16 12.24
N LEU A 65 -4.13 -11.62 13.32
CA LEU A 65 -3.45 -12.38 14.38
C LEU A 65 -4.31 -13.50 15.00
N LEU A 66 -5.65 -13.40 14.89
CA LEU A 66 -6.61 -14.36 15.44
C LEU A 66 -6.87 -15.56 14.52
N ASN A 67 -6.58 -15.47 13.21
CA ASN A 67 -6.87 -16.49 12.21
C ASN A 67 -5.59 -17.15 11.67
N GLY A 68 -4.68 -17.50 12.57
CA GLY A 68 -3.33 -18.01 12.26
C GLY A 68 -3.25 -19.44 11.73
N THR A 69 -4.32 -20.03 11.21
CA THR A 69 -4.26 -21.37 10.61
C THR A 69 -3.61 -21.24 9.23
N GLY A 70 -2.32 -21.62 9.14
CA GLY A 70 -1.48 -21.46 7.95
C GLY A 70 -2.01 -22.17 6.71
N ASN A 71 -2.87 -21.50 5.96
CA ASN A 71 -3.31 -21.92 4.63
C ASN A 71 -2.39 -21.32 3.55
N PHE A 72 -2.45 -21.89 2.35
CA PHE A 72 -1.61 -21.48 1.22
C PHE A 72 -1.77 -19.99 0.91
N GLU A 73 -2.99 -19.45 0.94
CA GLU A 73 -3.27 -18.04 0.65
C GLU A 73 -2.61 -17.08 1.64
N THR A 74 -2.66 -17.41 2.94
CA THR A 74 -1.99 -16.65 4.01
C THR A 74 -0.48 -16.61 3.78
N GLU A 75 0.08 -17.76 3.41
CA GLU A 75 1.51 -17.88 3.20
C GLU A 75 1.96 -17.21 1.90
N LEU A 76 1.15 -17.30 0.85
CA LEU A 76 1.34 -16.58 -0.40
C LEU A 76 1.31 -15.07 -0.17
N PHE A 77 0.32 -14.58 0.59
CA PHE A 77 0.25 -13.18 0.99
C PHE A 77 1.53 -12.74 1.70
N ARG A 78 1.97 -13.47 2.74
CA ARG A 78 3.17 -13.11 3.52
C ARG A 78 4.41 -13.01 2.65
N ARG A 79 4.60 -13.93 1.71
CA ARG A 79 5.76 -13.94 0.82
C ARG A 79 5.76 -12.78 -0.16
N ILE A 80 4.60 -12.45 -0.73
CA ILE A 80 4.48 -11.31 -1.63
C ILE A 80 4.69 -10.01 -0.85
N ALA A 81 4.00 -9.85 0.28
CA ALA A 81 4.12 -8.69 1.15
C ALA A 81 5.57 -8.49 1.62
N ALA A 82 6.28 -9.55 1.99
CA ALA A 82 7.68 -9.47 2.40
C ALA A 82 8.63 -8.96 1.29
N VAL A 83 8.30 -9.15 0.01
CA VAL A 83 9.09 -8.59 -1.10
C VAL A 83 8.73 -7.12 -1.32
N ILE A 84 7.45 -6.77 -1.27
CA ILE A 84 6.97 -5.40 -1.49
C ILE A 84 7.34 -4.47 -0.32
N GLU A 85 7.32 -4.97 0.91
CA GLU A 85 7.67 -4.21 2.12
C GLU A 85 9.20 -4.15 2.37
N ASP A 86 10.02 -4.89 1.61
CA ASP A 86 11.49 -4.88 1.75
C ASP A 86 12.16 -3.92 0.76
N ASP A 87 12.54 -2.75 1.27
CA ASP A 87 13.26 -1.68 0.57
C ASP A 87 14.65 -2.09 0.04
N LYS A 88 15.15 -3.28 0.36
CA LYS A 88 16.37 -3.82 -0.23
C LYS A 88 16.13 -4.46 -1.58
N THR A 89 14.88 -4.85 -1.86
CA THR A 89 14.51 -5.42 -3.16
C THR A 89 14.28 -4.31 -4.18
N HIS A 90 14.34 -4.64 -5.48
CA HIS A 90 13.97 -3.67 -6.51
C HIS A 90 12.49 -3.28 -6.41
N ILE A 91 11.62 -4.28 -6.22
CA ILE A 91 10.17 -4.12 -6.07
C ILE A 91 9.83 -3.26 -4.85
N GLY A 92 10.45 -3.52 -3.69
CA GLY A 92 10.15 -2.75 -2.48
C GLY A 92 10.61 -1.29 -2.56
N ARG A 93 11.72 -0.99 -3.25
CA ARG A 93 12.13 0.41 -3.51
C ARG A 93 11.14 1.14 -4.41
N ASP A 94 10.72 0.48 -5.47
CA ASP A 94 9.72 1.01 -6.41
C ASP A 94 8.37 1.24 -5.71
N ALA A 95 7.93 0.29 -4.88
CA ALA A 95 6.74 0.44 -4.05
C ALA A 95 6.84 1.63 -3.07
N ALA A 96 8.00 1.80 -2.41
CA ALA A 96 8.23 2.91 -1.50
C ALA A 96 8.25 4.26 -2.21
N GLU A 97 8.86 4.35 -3.40
CA GLU A 97 8.88 5.57 -4.21
C GLU A 97 7.47 5.97 -4.65
N ILE A 98 6.67 5.01 -5.13
CA ILE A 98 5.28 5.26 -5.50
C ILE A 98 4.46 5.68 -4.28
N PHE A 99 4.61 5.00 -3.15
CA PHE A 99 3.88 5.34 -1.93
C PHE A 99 4.18 6.78 -1.46
N ALA A 100 5.46 7.15 -1.39
CA ALA A 100 5.87 8.49 -0.97
C ALA A 100 5.35 9.58 -1.93
N SER A 101 5.43 9.33 -3.24
CA SER A 101 4.92 10.25 -4.27
C SER A 101 3.41 10.47 -4.16
N GLU A 102 2.63 9.40 -4.00
CA GLU A 102 1.18 9.50 -3.87
C GLU A 102 0.75 10.12 -2.53
N LEU A 103 1.50 9.85 -1.45
CA LEU A 103 1.25 10.46 -0.14
C LEU A 103 1.53 11.98 -0.18
N GLU A 104 2.62 12.42 -0.81
CA GLU A 104 2.94 13.83 -0.99
C GLU A 104 1.87 14.54 -1.83
N GLN A 105 1.44 13.94 -2.93
CA GLN A 105 0.35 14.47 -3.76
C GLN A 105 -0.96 14.59 -2.97
N CYS A 106 -1.31 13.58 -2.16
CA CYS A 106 -2.50 13.64 -1.31
C CYS A 106 -2.41 14.80 -0.31
N ARG A 107 -1.26 14.94 0.38
CA ARG A 107 -1.01 16.06 1.31
C ARG A 107 -1.11 17.42 0.61
N GLN A 108 -0.59 17.55 -0.61
CA GLN A 108 -0.66 18.78 -1.38
C GLN A 108 -2.09 19.16 -1.79
N VAL A 109 -2.89 18.19 -2.25
CA VAL A 109 -4.31 18.40 -2.59
C VAL A 109 -5.10 18.89 -1.39
N ASP A 110 -4.88 18.30 -0.20
CA ASP A 110 -5.52 18.76 1.04
C ASP A 110 -5.15 20.22 1.38
N HIS A 111 -3.87 20.60 1.20
CA HIS A 111 -3.40 21.97 1.40
C HIS A 111 -4.02 22.97 0.41
N ASP A 112 -4.09 22.64 -0.88
CA ASP A 112 -4.74 23.47 -1.90
C ASP A 112 -6.24 23.65 -1.63
N GLN A 113 -6.92 22.57 -1.24
CA GLN A 113 -8.34 22.60 -0.87
C GLN A 113 -8.57 23.53 0.33
N ALA A 114 -7.74 23.43 1.37
CA ALA A 114 -7.82 24.29 2.55
C ALA A 114 -7.60 25.78 2.20
N HIS A 115 -6.63 26.09 1.34
CA HIS A 115 -6.39 27.45 0.87
C HIS A 115 -7.55 28.01 0.04
N LYS A 116 -8.17 27.18 -0.81
CA LYS A 116 -9.33 27.59 -1.62
C LYS A 116 -10.55 27.94 -0.75
N ILE A 117 -10.87 27.09 0.22
CA ILE A 117 -11.97 27.32 1.17
C ILE A 117 -11.71 28.57 2.03
N GLY A 118 -10.48 28.77 2.47
CA GLY A 118 -10.07 29.97 3.22
C GLY A 118 -10.22 31.26 2.41
N ARG A 119 -9.89 31.22 1.11
CA ARG A 119 -10.08 32.34 0.20
C ARG A 119 -11.56 32.65 -0.05
N GLU A 120 -12.41 31.65 -0.28
CA GLU A 120 -13.86 31.87 -0.46
C GLU A 120 -14.51 32.49 0.78
N ARG A 121 -14.12 32.05 2.00
CA ARG A 121 -14.57 32.68 3.25
C ARG A 121 -14.05 34.12 3.45
N THR A 122 -12.91 34.46 2.87
CA THR A 122 -12.34 35.82 2.95
C THR A 122 -12.90 36.75 1.87
N LEU A 123 -13.54 36.20 0.83
CA LEU A 123 -14.23 36.95 -0.22
C LEU A 123 -15.72 37.19 0.05
N GLU A 124 -16.29 36.69 1.15
CA GLU A 124 -17.56 37.19 1.70
C GLU A 124 -17.30 38.28 2.76
N PRO A 125 -16.86 39.47 2.33
CA PRO A 125 -17.60 40.64 2.72
C PRO A 125 -17.71 41.63 1.56
N LEU A 126 -18.81 41.57 0.81
CA LEU A 126 -19.64 42.75 0.58
C LEU A 126 -20.95 42.32 -0.09
N MET A 127 -22.03 42.78 0.51
CA MET A 127 -23.36 42.98 -0.08
C MET A 127 -23.29 43.62 -1.47
#